data_AF-Q4SQ47-F1
#
_entry.id   AF-Q4SQ47-F1
#
_cell.length_a   1.000
_cell.length_b   1.000
_cell.length_c   1.000
_cell.angle_alpha   90.00
_cell.angle_beta   90.00
_cell.angle_gamma   90.00
#
_symmetry.space_group_name_H-M   'P 1'
#
loop_
_entity.id
_entity.type
_entity.pdbx_description
1 polymer ?
#
loop_
_entity_poly.entity_id
_entity_poly.type
_entity_poly.pdbx_seq_one_letter_code
_entity_poly.pdbx_strand_id
1 'polypeptide(L)'
;MACTAVRGTTIGFHCCYRPQVIRVDGSSLALQYETVQAVDNGPILRDMAFSSDYHYLYVMSETQLSRVPVEACGQYSSCSECLGSGDPHCGWCVLHNTCTRKEKCERSLEPRRFASDIRQCVRLSVHPNTHFSVPV
;
A
#
# COMPACT_ATOMS: atom_id res chain seq x y z
N MET A 1 -3.30 -19.91 2.09
CA MET A 1 -2.91 -18.90 1.07
C MET A 1 -4.19 -18.20 0.67
N ALA A 2 -4.23 -16.87 0.71
CA ALA A 2 -5.39 -16.07 0.31
C ALA A 2 -4.97 -15.12 -0.82
N CYS A 3 -5.86 -14.86 -1.77
CA CYS A 3 -5.56 -13.96 -2.89
C CYS A 3 -6.74 -12.99 -3.11
N THR A 4 -6.44 -11.76 -3.51
CA THR A 4 -7.44 -10.76 -3.94
C THR A 4 -6.99 -10.12 -5.25
N ALA A 5 -7.91 -9.65 -6.09
CA ALA A 5 -7.58 -8.97 -7.34
C ALA A 5 -7.86 -7.48 -7.21
N VAL A 6 -6.86 -6.65 -7.49
CA VAL A 6 -6.95 -5.18 -7.43
C VAL A 6 -6.51 -4.61 -8.75
N ARG A 7 -7.43 -3.95 -9.47
CA ARG A 7 -7.14 -3.25 -10.75
C ARG A 7 -6.48 -4.14 -11.81
N GLY A 8 -6.77 -5.44 -11.82
CA GLY A 8 -6.17 -6.42 -12.73
C GLY A 8 -4.87 -7.04 -12.24
N THR A 9 -4.35 -6.61 -11.08
CA THR A 9 -3.23 -7.22 -10.37
C THR A 9 -3.73 -8.24 -9.35
N THR A 10 -3.24 -9.48 -9.40
CA THR A 10 -3.53 -10.48 -8.35
C THR A 10 -2.58 -10.24 -7.18
N ILE A 11 -3.11 -10.06 -5.99
CA ILE A 11 -2.34 -9.87 -4.77
C ILE A 11 -2.43 -11.16 -3.95
N GLY A 12 -1.29 -11.78 -3.72
CA GLY A 12 -1.16 -12.98 -2.91
C GLY A 12 -0.76 -12.67 -1.48
N PHE A 13 -1.44 -13.32 -0.54
CA PHE A 13 -1.09 -13.38 0.87
C PHE A 13 -0.61 -14.79 1.19
N HIS A 14 0.69 -14.91 1.42
CA HIS A 14 1.31 -16.18 1.78
C HIS A 14 1.59 -16.23 3.28
N CYS A 15 1.18 -17.33 3.91
CA CYS A 15 1.58 -17.65 5.29
C CYS A 15 2.89 -18.41 5.24
N CYS A 16 3.90 -17.90 5.94
CA CYS A 16 5.05 -18.70 6.31
C CYS A 16 4.75 -19.37 7.66
N TYR A 17 5.56 -20.35 8.07
CA TYR A 17 5.65 -20.84 9.47
C TYR A 17 6.13 -19.75 10.47
N ARG A 18 6.01 -18.47 10.07
CA ARG A 18 6.39 -17.28 10.79
C ARG A 18 5.13 -16.47 11.09
N PRO A 19 5.15 -15.63 12.12
CA PRO A 19 4.01 -14.77 12.48
C PRO A 19 3.75 -13.62 11.49
N GLN A 20 4.21 -13.74 10.25
CA GLN A 20 4.27 -12.69 9.25
C GLN A 20 3.49 -13.08 7.98
N VAL A 21 2.82 -12.11 7.39
CA VAL A 21 2.12 -12.22 6.10
C VAL A 21 2.93 -11.50 5.04
N ILE A 22 3.17 -12.18 3.92
CA ILE A 22 3.89 -11.62 2.76
C ILE A 22 2.87 -11.16 1.73
N ARG A 23 2.95 -9.90 1.31
CA ARG A 23 2.14 -9.33 0.22
C ARG A 23 2.91 -9.36 -1.09
N VAL A 24 2.28 -9.88 -2.14
CA VAL A 24 2.92 -10.17 -3.43
C VAL A 24 2.06 -9.69 -4.59
N ASP A 25 2.65 -9.00 -5.58
CA ASP A 25 2.01 -8.71 -6.88
C ASP A 25 2.20 -9.90 -7.84
N GLY A 26 1.12 -10.40 -8.46
CA GLY A 26 1.07 -11.57 -9.32
C GLY A 26 0.54 -11.32 -10.73
N SER A 27 1.14 -10.39 -11.49
CA SER A 27 0.87 -10.22 -12.93
C SER A 27 1.80 -11.03 -13.85
N SER A 28 3.03 -11.36 -13.43
CA SER A 28 3.93 -12.29 -14.16
C SER A 28 5.17 -12.73 -13.35
N LEU A 29 5.62 -11.92 -12.40
CA LEU A 29 6.66 -12.22 -11.43
C LEU A 29 6.12 -11.85 -10.06
N ALA A 30 5.98 -12.85 -9.19
CA ALA A 30 5.55 -12.71 -7.81
C ALA A 30 6.52 -11.81 -7.01
N LEU A 31 6.33 -10.48 -7.02
CA LEU A 31 7.21 -9.55 -6.32
C LEU A 31 6.66 -9.28 -4.92
N GLN A 32 7.41 -9.71 -3.91
CA GLN A 32 7.15 -9.33 -2.52
C GLN A 32 7.45 -7.84 -2.33
N TYR A 33 6.45 -7.09 -1.86
CA TYR A 33 6.60 -5.66 -1.57
C TYR A 33 6.50 -5.33 -0.08
N GLU A 34 5.89 -6.20 0.73
CA GLU A 34 5.74 -5.95 2.17
C GLU A 34 5.63 -7.24 2.99
N THR A 35 6.12 -7.18 4.23
CA THR A 35 5.97 -8.21 5.26
C THR A 35 5.31 -7.61 6.48
N VAL A 36 4.15 -8.12 6.87
CA VAL A 36 3.36 -7.60 8.00
C VAL A 36 3.36 -8.60 9.14
N GLN A 37 3.73 -8.17 10.35
CA GLN A 37 3.55 -8.97 11.55
C GLN A 37 2.05 -9.12 11.82
N ALA A 38 1.50 -10.32 11.63
CA ALA A 38 0.07 -10.58 11.71
C ALA A 38 -0.36 -11.10 13.09
N VAL A 39 0.47 -11.89 13.76
CA VAL A 39 0.20 -12.44 15.11
C VAL A 39 1.40 -12.25 16.02
N ASP A 40 1.19 -12.27 17.33
CA ASP A 40 2.27 -12.03 18.29
C ASP A 40 3.25 -13.21 18.34
N ASN A 41 2.72 -14.43 18.37
CA ASN A 41 3.51 -15.67 18.45
C ASN A 41 2.82 -16.84 17.75
N GLY A 42 3.63 -17.80 17.32
CA GLY A 42 3.18 -19.07 16.74
C GLY A 42 2.96 -19.02 15.21
N PRO A 43 2.68 -20.19 14.61
CA PRO A 43 2.40 -20.29 13.19
C PRO A 43 1.02 -19.73 12.86
N ILE A 44 0.91 -19.14 11.67
CA ILE A 44 -0.37 -18.73 11.10
C ILE A 44 -1.08 -19.96 10.53
N LEU A 45 -2.34 -20.16 10.90
CA LEU A 45 -3.21 -21.19 10.37
C LEU A 45 -3.53 -20.92 8.89
N ARG A 46 -3.88 -21.98 8.15
CA ARG A 46 -4.16 -21.87 6.71
C ARG A 46 -5.38 -21.02 6.40
N ASP A 47 -6.32 -20.97 7.35
CA ASP A 47 -7.58 -20.28 7.22
C ASP A 47 -7.37 -18.77 7.35
N MET A 48 -7.65 -18.08 6.26
CA MET A 48 -7.67 -16.63 6.17
C MET A 48 -8.92 -16.23 5.41
N ALA A 49 -9.54 -15.13 5.82
CA ALA A 49 -10.73 -14.62 5.18
C ALA A 49 -10.63 -13.10 5.01
N PHE A 50 -11.11 -12.59 3.88
CA PHE A 50 -11.28 -11.16 3.72
C PHE A 50 -12.54 -10.68 4.46
N SER A 51 -12.52 -9.44 4.93
CA SER A 51 -13.75 -8.74 5.28
C SER A 51 -14.63 -8.56 4.04
N SER A 52 -15.93 -8.36 4.25
CA SER A 52 -16.90 -8.17 3.16
C SER A 52 -16.60 -6.97 2.25
N ASP A 53 -15.89 -5.98 2.77
CA ASP A 53 -15.45 -4.78 2.07
C ASP A 53 -14.01 -4.86 1.55
N TYR A 54 -13.32 -6.00 1.71
CA TYR A 54 -11.92 -6.23 1.29
C TYR A 54 -10.90 -5.21 1.86
N HIS A 55 -11.21 -4.58 2.99
CA HIS A 55 -10.27 -3.68 3.69
C HIS A 55 -9.38 -4.43 4.69
N TYR A 56 -9.82 -5.60 5.14
CA TYR A 56 -9.11 -6.38 6.14
C TYR A 56 -8.97 -7.84 5.72
N LEU A 57 -7.84 -8.43 6.11
CA LEU A 57 -7.59 -9.86 6.10
C LEU A 57 -7.61 -10.35 7.54
N TYR A 58 -8.52 -11.26 7.83
CA TYR A 58 -8.55 -11.99 9.09
C TYR A 58 -7.55 -13.14 9.01
N VAL A 59 -6.60 -13.13 9.94
CA VAL A 59 -5.50 -14.08 10.03
C VAL A 59 -5.53 -14.69 11.42
N MET A 60 -5.47 -16.02 11.50
CA MET A 60 -5.63 -16.74 12.75
C MET A 60 -4.37 -17.54 13.08
N SER A 61 -4.00 -17.59 14.37
CA SER A 61 -3.09 -18.58 14.95
C SER A 61 -3.86 -19.48 15.90
N GLU A 62 -3.20 -20.46 16.53
CA GLU A 62 -3.82 -21.29 17.55
C GLU A 62 -4.36 -20.49 18.76
N THR A 63 -3.81 -19.30 19.01
CA THR A 63 -4.10 -18.51 20.21
C THR A 63 -4.70 -17.14 19.95
N GLN A 64 -4.71 -16.67 18.70
CA GLN A 64 -5.07 -15.29 18.36
C GLN A 64 -5.77 -15.19 17.01
N LEU A 65 -6.81 -14.36 16.94
CA LEU A 65 -7.38 -13.87 15.70
C LEU A 65 -6.95 -12.41 15.53
N SER A 66 -6.27 -12.11 14.42
CA SER A 66 -5.80 -10.78 14.08
C SER A 66 -6.49 -10.25 12.84
N ARG A 67 -6.75 -8.95 12.84
CA ARG A 67 -7.34 -8.23 11.71
C ARG A 67 -6.26 -7.36 11.09
N VAL A 68 -5.68 -7.85 10.00
CA VAL A 68 -4.60 -7.19 9.26
C VAL A 68 -5.22 -6.30 8.18
N PRO A 69 -4.94 -4.98 8.13
CA PRO A 69 -5.40 -4.16 7.01
C PRO A 69 -4.80 -4.70 5.71
N VAL A 70 -5.50 -4.60 4.59
CA VAL A 70 -5.03 -5.10 3.29
C VAL A 70 -3.96 -4.19 2.68
N GLU A 71 -3.99 -2.91 3.04
CA GLU A 71 -3.11 -1.83 2.60
C GLU A 71 -2.66 -0.99 3.81
N ALA A 72 -1.53 -0.30 3.69
CA ALA A 72 -1.11 0.69 4.69
C ALA A 72 -0.63 1.99 4.03
N CYS A 73 -1.28 2.44 2.95
CA CYS A 73 -0.82 3.56 2.12
C CYS A 73 -0.49 4.84 2.92
N GLY A 74 -1.26 5.13 3.98
CA GLY A 74 -1.05 6.31 4.82
C GLY A 74 0.30 6.37 5.54
N GLN A 75 1.09 5.29 5.53
CA GLN A 75 2.46 5.30 6.05
C GLN A 75 3.44 6.13 5.22
N TYR A 76 3.13 6.37 3.95
CA TYR A 76 4.02 7.09 3.03
C TYR A 76 3.71 8.58 3.01
N SER A 77 4.73 9.39 3.27
CA SER A 77 4.60 10.84 3.49
C SER A 77 4.86 11.67 2.22
N SER A 78 5.46 11.05 1.19
CA SER A 78 5.75 11.68 -0.08
C SER A 78 5.25 10.87 -1.27
N CYS A 79 5.04 11.53 -2.40
CA CYS A 79 4.63 10.88 -3.66
C CYS A 79 5.65 9.81 -4.11
N SER A 80 6.94 10.09 -3.93
CA SER A 80 8.03 9.16 -4.25
C SER A 80 8.04 7.93 -3.36
N GLU A 81 7.80 8.07 -2.05
CA GLU A 81 7.68 6.93 -1.14
C GLU A 81 6.44 6.10 -1.46
N CYS A 82 5.30 6.77 -1.67
CA CYS A 82 4.03 6.14 -1.96
C CYS A 82 4.09 5.27 -3.22
N LEU A 83 4.57 5.85 -4.33
CA LEU A 83 4.63 5.17 -5.62
C LEU A 83 5.89 4.31 -5.79
N GLY A 84 6.92 4.56 -4.97
CA GLY A 84 8.13 3.73 -4.89
C GLY A 84 7.94 2.46 -4.06
N SER A 85 6.89 2.38 -3.24
CA SER A 85 6.56 1.18 -2.43
C SER A 85 6.22 -0.05 -3.28
N GLY A 86 5.70 0.18 -4.49
CA GLY A 86 5.17 -0.89 -5.34
C GLY A 86 3.85 -1.49 -4.85
N ASP A 87 3.19 -0.92 -3.84
CA ASP A 87 1.89 -1.40 -3.37
C ASP A 87 0.79 -1.03 -4.40
N PRO A 88 0.15 -2.01 -5.07
CA PRO A 88 -0.86 -1.77 -6.11
C PRO A 88 -2.16 -1.13 -5.59
N HIS A 89 -2.41 -1.14 -4.27
CA HIS A 89 -3.54 -0.43 -3.66
C HIS A 89 -3.29 1.07 -3.56
N CYS A 90 -2.01 1.47 -3.51
CA CYS A 90 -1.62 2.82 -3.16
C CYS A 90 -1.46 3.71 -4.38
N GLY A 91 -1.80 4.98 -4.18
CA GLY A 91 -1.42 6.05 -5.08
C GLY A 91 -1.51 7.39 -4.39
N TRP A 92 -1.01 8.40 -5.06
CA TRP A 92 -0.84 9.72 -4.47
C TRP A 92 -2.03 10.62 -4.79
N CYS A 93 -2.77 11.03 -3.78
CA CYS A 93 -3.86 12.00 -3.90
C CYS A 93 -3.26 13.42 -3.91
N VAL A 94 -3.06 13.96 -5.11
CA VAL A 94 -2.19 15.11 -5.36
C VAL A 94 -2.58 16.34 -4.53
N LEU A 95 -3.87 16.70 -4.50
CA LEU A 95 -4.32 17.90 -3.79
C LEU A 95 -4.46 17.72 -2.28
N HIS A 96 -4.63 16.48 -1.83
CA HIS A 96 -4.70 16.16 -0.40
C HIS A 96 -3.33 15.84 0.19
N ASN A 97 -2.27 15.84 -0.63
CA ASN A 97 -0.90 15.58 -0.25
C ASN A 97 -0.76 14.30 0.62
N THR A 98 -1.42 13.22 0.20
CA THR A 98 -1.51 11.99 0.98
C THR A 98 -1.52 10.75 0.09
N CYS A 99 -0.93 9.66 0.58
CA CYS A 99 -0.93 8.37 -0.08
C CYS A 99 -2.17 7.56 0.36
N THR A 100 -3.07 7.29 -0.59
CA THR A 100 -4.35 6.64 -0.30
C THR A 100 -4.78 5.71 -1.44
N ARG A 101 -5.85 4.94 -1.20
CA ARG A 101 -6.51 4.19 -2.26
C ARG A 101 -7.27 5.14 -3.19
N LYS A 102 -7.51 4.71 -4.43
CA LYS A 102 -8.19 5.53 -5.44
C LYS A 102 -9.57 5.99 -4.98
N GLU A 103 -10.31 5.09 -4.35
CA GLU A 103 -11.66 5.31 -3.82
C GLU A 103 -11.69 6.26 -2.61
N LYS A 104 -10.57 6.39 -1.88
CA LYS A 104 -10.44 7.32 -0.74
C LYS A 104 -9.97 8.71 -1.17
N CYS A 105 -9.56 8.90 -2.42
CA CYS A 105 -9.16 10.20 -2.96
C CYS A 105 -10.35 10.87 -3.66
N GLU A 106 -10.80 12.01 -3.11
CA GLU A 106 -11.90 12.77 -3.69
C GLU A 106 -11.58 13.21 -5.12
N ARG A 107 -12.53 13.01 -6.04
CA ARG A 107 -12.40 13.38 -7.46
C ARG A 107 -11.18 12.71 -8.14
N SER A 108 -10.80 11.50 -7.69
CA SER A 108 -9.66 10.75 -8.25
C SER A 108 -9.80 10.38 -9.73
N LEU A 109 -10.99 10.49 -10.31
CA LEU A 109 -11.25 10.28 -11.74
C LEU A 109 -10.86 11.49 -12.59
N GLU A 110 -10.68 12.66 -11.99
CA GLU A 110 -10.28 13.85 -12.71
C GLU A 110 -8.81 13.81 -13.10
N PRO A 111 -8.45 14.41 -14.25
CA PRO A 111 -7.06 14.46 -14.71
C PRO A 111 -6.14 15.04 -13.63
N ARG A 112 -5.00 14.37 -13.39
CA ARG A 112 -3.94 14.80 -12.46
C ARG A 112 -4.35 14.91 -10.99
N ARG A 113 -5.51 14.37 -10.56
CA ARG A 113 -5.89 14.34 -9.14
C ARG A 113 -5.34 13.14 -8.37
N PHE A 114 -5.15 12.03 -9.06
CA PHE A 114 -4.59 10.82 -8.50
C PHE A 114 -3.41 10.37 -9.36
N ALA A 115 -2.23 10.28 -8.76
CA ALA A 115 -1.05 9.73 -9.41
C ALA A 115 -0.90 8.26 -9.05
N SER A 116 -0.77 7.41 -10.07
CA SER A 116 -0.51 5.97 -9.96
C SER A 116 0.87 5.58 -10.48
N ASP A 117 1.59 6.50 -11.13
CA ASP A 117 2.95 6.31 -11.62
C ASP A 117 3.84 7.44 -11.09
N ILE A 118 5.08 7.10 -10.70
CA ILE A 118 6.04 8.05 -10.13
C ILE A 118 6.31 9.27 -11.03
N ARG A 119 6.14 9.14 -12.36
CA ARG A 119 6.26 10.22 -13.34
C ARG A 119 5.13 11.26 -13.23
N GLN A 120 4.03 10.91 -12.57
CA GLN A 120 2.89 11.80 -12.33
C GLN A 120 3.03 12.62 -11.05
N CYS A 121 4.10 12.40 -10.26
CA CYS A 121 4.42 13.25 -9.12
C CYS A 121 4.72 14.69 -9.57
N VAL A 122 4.20 15.67 -8.84
CA VAL A 122 4.39 17.10 -9.14
C VAL A 122 5.85 17.48 -8.90
N ARG A 123 6.45 18.21 -9.85
CA ARG A 123 7.78 18.82 -9.72
C ARG A 123 7.63 20.34 -9.81
N LEU A 124 8.07 21.03 -8.78
CA LEU A 124 8.12 22.49 -8.74
C LEU A 124 9.56 22.93 -9.01
N SER A 125 9.72 23.93 -9.87
CA SER A 125 11.01 24.55 -10.19
C SER A 125 10.85 26.06 -10.15
N VAL A 126 11.65 26.75 -9.34
CA VAL A 126 11.60 28.21 -9.17
C VAL A 126 12.72 28.86 -9.98
N HIS A 127 12.43 29.95 -10.68
CA HIS A 127 13.40 30.68 -11.50
C HIS A 127 13.37 32.20 -11.17
N PRO A 128 14.53 32.84 -10.92
CA PRO A 128 15.86 32.22 -10.83
C PRO A 128 15.96 31.32 -9.59
N ASN A 129 16.75 30.25 -9.68
CA ASN A 129 16.92 29.29 -8.58
C ASN A 129 17.89 29.86 -7.53
N THR A 130 17.61 31.06 -7.02
CA THR A 130 18.46 31.79 -6.08
C THR A 130 18.31 31.17 -4.70
N HIS A 131 19.38 30.54 -4.22
CA HIS A 131 19.54 30.07 -2.86
C HIS A 131 19.61 31.27 -1.90
N PHE A 132 18.46 31.84 -1.52
CA PHE A 132 18.42 32.83 -0.44
C PHE A 132 18.56 32.06 0.88
N SER A 133 19.80 31.88 1.33
CA SER A 133 20.08 31.67 2.75
C SER A 133 19.58 32.91 3.49
N VAL A 134 18.39 32.83 4.10
CA VAL A 134 17.96 33.81 5.09
C VAL A 134 18.87 33.59 6.31
N PRO A 135 19.77 34.52 6.65
CA PRO A 135 20.46 34.44 7.93
C PRO A 135 19.43 34.79 9.01
N VAL A 136 19.27 33.87 9.95
CA VAL A 136 18.66 34.10 11.27
C VAL A 136 19.52 35.05 12.09
#